data_AF-A0A9Q3GQZ4-F1
#
_entry.id   AF-A0A9Q3GQZ4-F1
#
_cell.length_a   1.000
_cell.length_b   1.000
_cell.length_c   1.000
_cell.angle_alpha   90.00
_cell.angle_beta   90.00
_cell.angle_gamma   90.00
#
_symmetry.space_group_name_H-M   'P 1'
#
loop_
_entity.id
_entity.type
_entity.pdbx_description
1 polymer ?
#
loop_
_entity_poly.entity_id
_entity_poly.type
_entity_poly.pdbx_seq_one_letter_code
_entity_poly.pdbx_strand_id
1 'polypeptide(L)'
;MWIDIIDSCSGELHIQEALELGKKLKKNVNEPLGMDFIKKIGHNEIVEVTTPVLITCHDGKCRLFGDFRALSNYTKADRYPIPRIYMP
;
A
#
# COMPACT_ATOMS: atom_id res chain seq x y z
N MET A 1 11.90 1.53 1.33
CA MET A 1 10.70 1.43 0.51
C MET A 1 10.18 2.83 0.23
N TRP A 2 10.37 3.33 -0.98
CA TRP A 2 9.61 4.50 -1.44
C TRP A 2 8.21 4.01 -1.81
N ILE A 3 7.21 4.73 -1.34
CA ILE A 3 5.80 4.46 -1.59
C ILE A 3 5.36 5.42 -2.70
N ASP A 4 5.30 4.91 -3.94
CA ASP A 4 4.72 5.66 -5.04
C ASP A 4 3.21 5.50 -5.00
N ILE A 5 2.48 6.55 -4.64
CA ILE A 5 1.02 6.53 -4.56
C ILE A 5 0.45 6.70 -5.96
N ILE A 6 -0.10 5.63 -6.53
CA ILE A 6 -0.84 5.68 -7.79
C ILE A 6 -2.32 5.70 -7.44
N ASP A 7 -2.95 6.86 -7.64
CA ASP A 7 -4.39 7.02 -7.45
C ASP A 7 -5.12 6.44 -8.68
N SER A 8 -6.04 5.52 -8.45
CA SER A 8 -6.93 4.96 -9.48
C SER A 8 -8.38 5.14 -9.04
N CYS A 9 -8.76 6.38 -8.76
CA CYS A 9 -10.17 6.74 -8.64
C CYS A 9 -10.85 6.70 -10.02
N SER A 10 -11.69 5.68 -10.24
CA SER A 10 -12.46 5.47 -11.48
C SER A 10 -13.73 6.34 -11.56
N GLY A 11 -13.65 7.63 -11.22
CA GLY A 11 -14.78 8.56 -11.29
C GLY A 11 -14.33 10.03 -11.20
N GLU A 12 -15.13 10.95 -11.74
CA GLU A 12 -14.91 12.40 -11.60
C GLU A 12 -15.01 12.80 -10.12
N LEU A 13 -13.86 13.02 -9.46
CA LEU A 13 -13.86 13.51 -8.08
C LEU A 13 -14.19 14.99 -8.01
N HIS A 14 -15.25 15.33 -7.28
CA HIS A 14 -15.48 16.70 -6.82
C HIS A 14 -14.32 17.14 -5.90
N ILE A 15 -13.88 18.40 -6.01
CA ILE A 15 -12.73 18.96 -5.26
C ILE A 15 -12.83 18.72 -3.74
N GLN A 16 -14.06 18.74 -3.18
CA GLN A 16 -14.31 18.43 -1.77
C GLN A 16 -13.92 16.99 -1.38
N GLU A 17 -14.29 16.01 -2.19
CA GLU A 17 -14.03 14.59 -1.91
C GLU A 17 -12.54 14.27 -2.02
N ALA A 18 -11.85 14.91 -2.95
CA ALA A 18 -10.39 14.76 -3.13
C ALA A 18 -9.63 15.27 -1.89
N LEU A 19 -10.07 16.40 -1.31
CA LEU A 19 -9.48 16.94 -0.09
C LEU A 19 -9.70 16.01 1.11
N GLU A 20 -10.89 15.42 1.22
CA GLU A 20 -11.21 14.47 2.29
C GLU A 20 -10.42 13.16 2.14
N LEU A 21 -10.30 12.66 0.91
CA LEU A 21 -9.45 11.52 0.58
C LEU A 21 -7.99 11.80 0.97
N GLY A 22 -7.43 12.95 0.61
CA GLY A 22 -6.08 13.35 0.99
C GLY A 22 -5.85 13.38 2.52
N LYS A 23 -6.86 13.76 3.31
CA LYS A 23 -6.79 13.69 4.78
C LYS A 23 -6.80 12.25 5.30
N LYS A 24 -7.67 11.40 4.75
CA LYS A 24 -7.75 9.96 5.09
C LYS A 24 -6.44 9.25 4.75
N LEU A 25 -5.83 9.59 3.62
CA LEU A 25 -4.53 9.06 3.21
C LEU A 25 -3.41 9.42 4.17
N LYS A 26 -3.29 10.71 4.51
CA LYS A 26 -2.29 11.14 5.49
C LYS A 26 -2.43 10.41 6.82
N LYS A 27 -3.67 10.19 7.29
CA LYS A 27 -3.93 9.39 8.49
C LYS A 27 -3.45 7.94 8.33
N ASN A 28 -3.85 7.28 7.25
CA ASN A 28 -3.48 5.88 6.98
C ASN A 28 -1.97 5.66 6.80
N VAL A 29 -1.21 6.68 6.37
CA VAL A 29 0.26 6.61 6.29
C VAL A 29 0.90 6.90 7.65
N ASN A 30 0.38 7.87 8.40
CA ASN A 30 0.94 8.27 9.69
C ASN A 30 0.73 7.23 10.79
N GLU A 31 -0.35 6.44 10.75
CA GLU A 31 -0.61 5.38 11.72
C GLU A 31 0.49 4.29 11.70
N PRO A 32 0.82 3.65 10.56
CA PRO A 32 1.94 2.72 10.46
C PRO A 32 3.31 3.33 10.80
N LEU A 33 3.50 4.63 10.51
CA LEU A 33 4.73 5.35 10.88
C LEU A 33 4.87 5.50 12.40
N GLY A 34 3.78 5.71 13.13
CA GLY A 34 3.79 5.83 14.60
C GLY A 34 3.88 4.49 15.33
N MET A 35 3.59 3.40 14.64
CA MET A 35 3.66 2.03 15.16
C MET A 35 4.94 1.29 14.77
N ASP A 36 5.91 1.98 14.16
CA ASP A 36 7.18 1.45 13.66
C ASP A 36 7.06 0.30 12.63
N PHE A 37 5.89 0.13 12.00
CA PHE A 37 5.70 -0.81 10.89
C PHE A 37 6.37 -0.35 9.60
N ILE A 38 6.48 0.98 9.42
CA ILE A 38 7.09 1.61 8.24
C ILE A 38 8.02 2.71 8.74
N LYS A 39 9.19 2.85 8.12
CA LYS A 39 10.16 3.91 8.41
C LYS A 39 10.31 4.84 7.21
N LYS A 40 10.37 6.15 7.47
CA LYS A 40 10.82 7.13 6.45
C LYS A 40 12.31 6.93 6.18
N ILE A 41 12.64 6.77 4.90
CA ILE A 41 14.02 6.65 4.43
C ILE A 41 14.64 8.04 4.33
N GLY A 42 15.89 8.16 4.76
CA GLY A 42 16.63 9.43 4.75
C GLY A 42 17.10 9.81 3.35
N HIS A 43 17.36 11.11 3.11
CA HIS A 43 17.82 11.61 1.80
C HIS A 43 19.11 10.96 1.28
N ASN A 44 19.96 10.44 2.16
CA ASN A 44 21.22 9.78 1.81
C ASN A 44 21.14 8.25 1.76
N GLU A 45 19.97 7.66 2.01
CA GLU A 45 19.78 6.21 1.93
C GLU A 45 19.41 5.83 0.49
N ILE A 46 20.31 5.11 -0.18
CA ILE A 46 20.04 4.58 -1.53
C ILE A 46 19.01 3.46 -1.41
N VAL A 47 17.96 3.53 -2.23
CA VAL A 47 16.94 2.48 -2.30
C VAL A 47 16.93 1.93 -3.71
N GLU A 48 17.30 0.66 -3.83
CA GLU A 48 17.42 -0.02 -5.12
C GLU A 48 16.07 -0.50 -5.67
N VAL A 49 15.08 -0.68 -4.79
CA VAL A 49 13.77 -1.23 -5.14
C VAL A 49 12.65 -0.37 -4.58
N THR A 50 11.76 0.07 -5.47
CA THR A 50 10.51 0.75 -5.11
C THR A 50 9.33 -0.16 -5.43
N THR A 51 8.23 0.03 -4.73
CA THR A 51 6.99 -0.71 -4.99
C THR A 51 5.84 0.28 -4.94
N PRO A 52 5.05 0.41 -6.01
CA PRO A 52 3.92 1.31 -6.00
C PRO A 52 2.89 0.85 -4.97
N VAL A 53 2.18 1.80 -4.39
CA VAL A 53 1.11 1.57 -3.42
C VAL A 53 -0.18 2.10 -4.02
N LEU A 54 -1.16 1.20 -4.05
CA LEU A 54 -2.53 1.45 -4.45
C LEU A 54 -3.35 1.81 -3.22
N ILE A 55 -4.33 2.68 -3.42
CA ILE A 55 -5.33 2.99 -2.40
C ILE A 55 -6.66 2.46 -2.90
N THR A 56 -7.33 1.70 -2.06
CA THR A 56 -8.73 1.31 -2.31
C THR A 56 -9.59 1.80 -1.16
N CYS A 57 -10.68 2.48 -1.47
CA CYS A 57 -11.67 2.90 -0.50
C CYS A 57 -12.97 2.14 -0.72
N HIS A 58 -13.50 1.53 0.33
CA HIS A 58 -14.77 0.79 0.34
C HIS A 58 -15.46 1.01 1.68
N ASP A 59 -16.79 1.20 1.68
CA ASP A 59 -17.61 1.46 2.88
C ASP A 59 -17.05 2.57 3.79
N GLY A 60 -16.57 3.67 3.20
CA GLY A 60 -16.00 4.80 3.94
C GLY A 60 -14.63 4.52 4.58
N LYS A 61 -14.04 3.34 4.36
CA LYS A 61 -12.71 2.96 4.84
C LYS A 61 -11.74 2.86 3.67
N CYS A 62 -10.61 3.54 3.78
CA CYS A 62 -9.51 3.45 2.81
C CYS A 62 -8.40 2.55 3.34
N ARG A 63 -7.77 1.78 2.45
CA ARG A 63 -6.67 0.87 2.77
C ARG A 63 -5.54 1.06 1.77
N LEU A 64 -4.30 0.96 2.25
CA LEU A 64 -3.09 0.99 1.43
C LEU A 64 -2.72 -0.44 1.03
N PHE A 65 -2.43 -0.66 -0.25
CA PHE A 65 -2.04 -1.95 -0.81
C PHE A 65 -0.74 -1.79 -1.61
N GLY A 66 0.36 -2.37 -1.14
CA GLY A 66 1.60 -2.42 -1.92
C GLY A 66 1.47 -3.41 -3.09
N ASP A 67 1.79 -2.97 -4.30
CA ASP A 67 1.81 -3.82 -5.47
C ASP A 67 3.12 -4.61 -5.57
N PHE A 68 3.22 -5.66 -4.77
CA PHE A 68 4.40 -6.51 -4.71
C PHE A 68 4.49 -7.54 -5.83
N ARG A 69 3.74 -7.42 -6.94
CA ARG A 69 3.75 -8.42 -8.02
C ARG A 69 5.13 -8.57 -8.65
N ALA A 70 5.78 -7.45 -8.98
CA ALA A 70 7.14 -7.45 -9.52
C ALA A 70 8.15 -8.03 -8.52
N LEU A 71 8.04 -7.64 -7.24
CA LEU A 71 8.91 -8.14 -6.17
C LEU A 71 8.70 -9.65 -5.92
N SER A 72 7.46 -10.13 -6.02
CA SER A 72 7.12 -11.53 -5.81
C SER A 72 7.67 -12.44 -6.91
N ASN A 73 7.83 -11.91 -8.13
CA ASN A 73 8.49 -12.64 -9.23
C ASN A 73 10.02 -12.66 -9.07
N TYR A 74 10.59 -11.64 -8.44
CA TYR A 74 12.03 -11.55 -8.19
C TYR A 74 12.49 -12.43 -7.01
N THR A 75 11.65 -12.55 -5.98
CA THR A 75 11.98 -13.32 -4.76
C THR A 75 11.65 -14.81 -4.91
N LYS A 76 12.52 -15.68 -4.41
CA LYS A 76 12.26 -17.13 -4.36
C LYS A 76 11.35 -17.42 -3.18
N ALA A 77 10.14 -17.90 -3.45
CA ALA A 77 9.19 -18.26 -2.40
C ALA A 77 9.70 -19.47 -1.59
N ASP A 78 9.94 -19.24 -0.29
CA ASP A 78 10.13 -20.30 0.69
C ASP A 78 8.76 -20.66 1.30
N ARG A 79 8.12 -21.70 0.75
CA ARG A 79 6.73 -22.01 1.06
C ARG A 79 6.66 -22.98 2.23
N TYR A 80 6.16 -22.51 3.37
CA TYR A 80 5.63 -23.41 4.40
C TYR A 80 4.38 -24.13 3.84
N PRO A 81 4.27 -25.46 3.98
CA PRO A 81 3.14 -26.21 3.42
C PRO A 81 1.85 -25.85 4.16
N ILE A 82 1.00 -25.05 3.52
CA ILE A 82 -0.34 -24.73 4.01
C ILE A 82 -1.31 -25.75 3.39
N PRO A 83 -2.02 -26.56 4.21
CA PRO A 83 -2.96 -27.54 3.68
C PRO A 83 -4.10 -26.84 2.96
N ARG A 84 -4.43 -27.31 1.75
CA ARG A 84 -5.66 -26.89 1.07
C ARG A 84 -6.82 -27.65 1.69
N ILE A 85 -7.72 -26.92 2.33
CA ILE A 85 -8.96 -27.49 2.86
C ILE A 85 -9.92 -27.64 1.67
N TYR A 86 -10.20 -28.87 1.28
CA TYR A 86 -11.28 -29.17 0.35
C TYR A 86 -12.54 -29.40 1.17
N MET A 87 -13.55 -28.54 1.03
CA MET A 87 -14.89 -28.85 1.54
C MET A 87 -15.56 -29.87 0.60
N PRO A 88 -16.23 -30.91 1.15
CA PRO A 88 -16.97 -31.90 0.37
C PRO A 88 -18.23 -31.33 -0.27
#